data_AF-A0A9W8B071-F1
#
_entry.id   AF-A0A9W8B071-F1
#
_cell.length_a   1.000
_cell.length_b   1.000
_cell.length_c   1.000
_cell.angle_alpha   90.00
_cell.angle_beta   90.00
_cell.angle_gamma   90.00
#
_symmetry.space_group_name_H-M   'P 1'
#
loop_
_entity.id
_entity.type
_entity.pdbx_description
1 polymer ?
#
loop_
_entity_poly.entity_id
_entity_poly.type
_entity_poly.pdbx_seq_one_letter_code
_entity_poly.pdbx_strand_id
1 'polypeptide(L)'
;MGVSTINLQQRLHKVLKFQSGPHPVLLLDCAEQTALPLVQWTLQHLPLGSNDASPSHPTSTGVVCFCSETLPHQLLADIPAEHTTVILNATGLTDPRLLFGADQGPTQYRGFHTLDPHQPFAEVCSRVESILQPLASTYAALYVVFDSLAPYLAQSVGDTLRLLGHITKPGTWTKATPAKSTQRPPLVHLLAVAHQDLFPESLECAGTANATPYFLTDALETLDAVSVRVVNHADFTRQQDPLQWNEESLDSNPLLLHPACNPSSPAVCIIDYPSSKPCETLVYSIEGTELQCEPWTSQRPQGPSNVASEPVAENTGSNPPLNDLSFNLGLTDKQREAKNNVVLPYEEAQQLTSTSSTSSHTPAGGAIYYQPDEGDDFDDEDPDDDLDI
;
A
#
# COMPACT_ATOMS: atom_id res chain seq x y z
N MET A 1 -17.84 20.16 10.75
CA MET A 1 -18.62 18.96 10.44
C MET A 1 -17.84 17.76 10.96
N GLY A 2 -18.23 17.21 12.11
CA GLY A 2 -17.56 16.06 12.71
C GLY A 2 -18.08 14.77 12.09
N VAL A 3 -17.35 14.23 11.10
CA VAL A 3 -17.44 12.79 10.83
C VAL A 3 -16.93 12.13 12.11
N SER A 4 -17.79 11.42 12.82
CA SER A 4 -17.42 10.84 14.11
C SER A 4 -16.21 9.93 13.90
N THR A 5 -15.14 10.16 14.66
CA THR A 5 -13.91 9.34 14.69
C THR A 5 -14.20 7.86 14.88
N ILE A 6 -15.33 7.55 15.53
CA ILE A 6 -15.90 6.20 15.72
C ILE A 6 -16.19 5.49 14.38
N ASN A 7 -16.48 6.22 13.29
CA ASN A 7 -16.75 5.62 11.99
C ASN A 7 -15.47 5.14 11.29
N LEU A 8 -14.34 5.84 11.47
CA LEU A 8 -13.06 5.52 10.83
C LEU A 8 -12.45 4.21 11.34
N GLN A 9 -12.49 3.98 12.66
CA GLN A 9 -11.94 2.76 13.27
C GLN A 9 -12.62 1.47 12.78
N GLN A 10 -13.88 1.56 12.37
CA GLN A 10 -14.65 0.43 11.87
C GLN A 10 -14.49 0.19 10.37
N ARG A 11 -13.77 1.05 9.63
CA ARG A 11 -13.68 0.94 8.16
C ARG A 11 -12.74 -0.14 7.69
N LEU A 12 -11.53 -0.22 8.25
CA LEU A 12 -10.62 -1.32 7.94
C LEU A 12 -11.29 -2.67 8.25
N HIS A 13 -11.96 -2.77 9.40
CA HIS A 13 -12.78 -3.93 9.75
C HIS A 13 -13.82 -4.28 8.69
N LYS A 14 -14.57 -3.29 8.19
CA LYS A 14 -15.60 -3.51 7.18
C LYS A 14 -15.01 -3.94 5.83
N VAL A 15 -13.86 -3.38 5.45
CA VAL A 15 -13.14 -3.76 4.23
C VAL A 15 -12.68 -5.22 4.32
N LEU A 16 -11.95 -5.57 5.38
CA LEU A 16 -11.40 -6.91 5.58
C LEU A 16 -12.50 -7.97 5.81
N LYS A 17 -13.63 -7.62 6.43
CA LYS A 17 -14.80 -8.50 6.57
C LYS A 17 -15.72 -8.52 5.32
N PHE A 18 -15.33 -7.87 4.23
CA PHE A 18 -16.10 -7.76 2.99
C PHE A 18 -17.53 -7.19 3.17
N GLN A 19 -17.71 -6.33 4.18
CA GLN A 19 -18.98 -5.66 4.47
C GLN A 19 -19.19 -4.38 3.65
N SER A 20 -18.12 -3.88 3.03
CA SER A 20 -18.14 -2.65 2.21
C SER A 20 -18.67 -2.85 0.79
N GLY A 21 -18.95 -4.09 0.37
CA GLY A 21 -19.44 -4.44 -0.97
C GLY A 21 -18.68 -5.62 -1.59
N PRO A 22 -19.04 -6.04 -2.81
CA PRO A 22 -18.41 -7.16 -3.52
C PRO A 22 -17.08 -6.77 -4.21
N HIS A 23 -16.45 -5.68 -3.77
CA HIS A 23 -15.20 -5.21 -4.36
C HIS A 23 -14.06 -6.14 -3.97
N PRO A 24 -13.14 -6.44 -4.91
CA PRO A 24 -11.87 -7.08 -4.56
C PRO A 24 -11.12 -6.25 -3.53
N VAL A 25 -10.46 -6.89 -2.58
CA VAL A 25 -9.56 -6.26 -1.64
C VAL A 25 -8.14 -6.64 -2.04
N LEU A 26 -7.30 -5.64 -2.32
CA LEU A 26 -5.89 -5.86 -2.54
C LEU A 26 -5.08 -5.31 -1.37
N LEU A 27 -4.25 -6.16 -0.77
CA LEU A 27 -3.26 -5.75 0.21
C LEU A 27 -1.94 -5.48 -0.53
N LEU A 28 -1.40 -4.29 -0.35
CA LEU A 28 -0.10 -3.89 -0.88
C LEU A 28 0.89 -3.84 0.28
N ASP A 29 1.96 -4.60 0.21
CA ASP A 29 2.96 -4.69 1.27
C ASP A 29 4.39 -4.62 0.73
N CYS A 30 5.38 -4.71 1.61
CA CYS A 30 6.79 -4.80 1.22
C CYS A 30 7.56 -5.66 2.24
N ALA A 31 8.81 -6.00 1.94
CA ALA A 31 9.65 -6.76 2.86
C ALA A 31 9.84 -6.06 4.23
N GLU A 32 9.76 -4.73 4.28
CA GLU A 32 9.85 -3.96 5.54
C GLU A 32 8.60 -4.08 6.41
N GLN A 33 7.43 -4.35 5.81
CA GLN A 33 6.17 -4.55 6.50
C GLN A 33 5.21 -5.40 5.65
N THR A 34 5.11 -6.67 5.99
CA THR A 34 4.24 -7.65 5.32
C THR A 34 2.77 -7.48 5.69
N ALA A 35 1.88 -7.83 4.76
CA ALA A 35 0.43 -7.87 4.96
C ALA A 35 -0.07 -9.19 5.58
N LEU A 36 0.80 -10.17 5.78
CA LEU A 36 0.44 -11.48 6.32
C LEU A 36 -0.41 -11.39 7.60
N PRO A 37 -0.09 -10.55 8.61
CA PRO A 37 -0.94 -10.43 9.80
C PRO A 37 -2.39 -10.01 9.49
N LEU A 38 -2.59 -9.13 8.50
CA LEU A 38 -3.94 -8.73 8.06
C LEU A 38 -4.65 -9.85 7.30
N VAL A 39 -3.92 -10.63 6.49
CA VAL A 39 -4.48 -11.83 5.84
C VAL A 39 -4.96 -12.83 6.88
N GLN A 40 -4.12 -13.16 7.86
CA GLN A 40 -4.44 -14.09 8.93
C GLN A 40 -5.64 -13.62 9.75
N TRP A 41 -5.64 -12.34 10.17
CA TRP A 41 -6.77 -11.75 10.85
C TRP A 41 -8.06 -11.84 10.02
N THR A 42 -7.97 -11.59 8.71
CA THR A 42 -9.12 -11.68 7.80
C THR A 42 -9.66 -13.10 7.70
N LEU A 43 -8.79 -14.11 7.58
CA LEU A 43 -9.17 -15.53 7.54
C LEU A 43 -9.88 -15.97 8.82
N GLN A 44 -9.40 -15.54 9.99
CA GLN A 44 -10.01 -15.84 11.30
C GLN A 44 -11.41 -15.23 11.47
N HIS A 45 -11.69 -14.14 10.75
CA HIS A 45 -12.91 -13.35 10.91
C HIS A 45 -13.83 -13.38 9.69
N LEU A 46 -13.69 -14.40 8.83
CA LEU A 46 -14.56 -14.57 7.68
C LEU A 46 -16.02 -14.74 8.13
N PRO A 47 -16.99 -14.10 7.45
CA PRO A 47 -18.39 -14.25 7.77
C PRO A 47 -18.85 -15.72 7.61
N LEU A 48 -19.42 -16.28 8.67
CA LEU A 48 -20.20 -17.50 8.58
C LEU A 48 -21.52 -17.19 7.84
N GLY A 49 -21.89 -18.04 6.89
CA GLY A 49 -23.14 -17.87 6.13
C GLY A 49 -24.34 -17.76 7.07
N SER A 50 -25.34 -16.94 6.70
CA SER A 50 -26.50 -16.69 7.56
C SER A 50 -27.25 -17.98 7.89
N ASN A 51 -27.53 -18.21 9.18
CA ASN A 51 -28.31 -19.34 9.69
C ASN A 51 -29.81 -19.29 9.33
N ASP A 52 -30.28 -18.32 8.54
CA ASP A 52 -31.63 -18.28 7.97
C ASP A 52 -31.77 -19.34 6.87
N ALA A 53 -31.72 -20.60 7.29
CA ALA A 53 -31.84 -21.77 6.46
C ALA A 53 -33.29 -21.94 6.00
N SER A 54 -33.62 -21.41 4.82
CA SER A 54 -34.59 -22.09 3.98
C SER A 54 -33.97 -23.41 3.51
N PRO A 55 -34.66 -24.57 3.58
CA PRO A 55 -34.14 -25.87 3.16
C PRO A 55 -33.80 -25.98 1.66
N SER A 56 -33.98 -24.90 0.88
CA SER A 56 -33.75 -24.85 -0.57
C SER A 56 -32.47 -24.12 -1.00
N HIS A 57 -31.67 -23.55 -0.09
CA HIS A 57 -30.49 -22.75 -0.46
C HIS A 57 -29.21 -23.17 0.27
N PRO A 58 -28.05 -23.17 -0.42
CA PRO A 58 -26.78 -23.43 0.22
C PRO A 58 -26.46 -22.31 1.21
N THR A 59 -26.40 -22.61 2.50
CA THR A 59 -25.99 -21.64 3.54
C THR A 59 -24.50 -21.69 3.83
N SER A 60 -23.77 -22.62 3.22
CA SER A 60 -22.35 -22.82 3.45
C SER A 60 -21.50 -21.78 2.72
N THR A 61 -20.39 -21.41 3.37
CA THR A 61 -19.33 -20.58 2.79
C THR A 61 -18.12 -21.47 2.47
N GLY A 62 -17.51 -21.21 1.31
CA GLY A 62 -16.28 -21.89 0.89
C GLY A 62 -15.10 -20.92 0.92
N VAL A 63 -13.91 -21.42 1.24
CA VAL A 63 -12.66 -20.66 1.19
C VAL A 63 -11.70 -21.34 0.22
N VAL A 64 -11.09 -20.56 -0.66
CA VAL A 64 -10.14 -21.02 -1.66
C VAL A 64 -8.85 -20.25 -1.49
N CYS A 65 -7.80 -20.94 -1.05
CA CYS A 65 -6.49 -20.33 -0.79
C CYS A 65 -5.51 -20.69 -1.90
N PHE A 66 -5.03 -19.68 -2.61
CA PHE A 66 -3.88 -19.75 -3.49
C PHE A 66 -2.64 -19.48 -2.65
N CYS A 67 -1.79 -20.50 -2.53
CA CYS A 67 -0.58 -20.49 -1.72
C CYS A 67 0.64 -20.46 -2.65
N SER A 68 1.17 -19.27 -2.90
CA SER A 68 2.32 -19.00 -3.75
C SER A 68 3.63 -18.93 -2.96
N GLU A 69 3.56 -18.44 -1.72
CA GLU A 69 4.75 -18.23 -0.86
C GLU A 69 4.56 -18.70 0.57
N THR A 70 3.32 -18.72 1.06
CA THR A 70 2.96 -19.19 2.39
C THR A 70 2.67 -20.68 2.35
N LEU A 71 3.16 -21.42 3.35
CA LEU A 71 2.86 -22.83 3.44
C LEU A 71 1.37 -23.02 3.78
N PRO A 72 0.65 -23.92 3.09
CA PRO A 72 -0.79 -24.05 3.30
C PRO A 72 -1.23 -24.29 4.75
N HIS A 73 -0.44 -25.03 5.54
CA HIS A 73 -0.76 -25.31 6.95
C HIS A 73 -0.80 -24.04 7.82
N GLN A 74 -0.04 -23.00 7.46
CA GLN A 74 -0.02 -21.74 8.20
C GLN A 74 -1.34 -20.99 8.00
N LEU A 75 -1.83 -20.91 6.75
CA LEU A 75 -3.11 -20.28 6.45
C LEU A 75 -4.31 -21.10 6.95
N LEU A 76 -4.22 -22.43 6.92
CA LEU A 76 -5.29 -23.30 7.43
C LEU A 76 -5.53 -23.14 8.92
N ALA A 77 -4.48 -22.89 9.71
CA ALA A 77 -4.61 -22.68 11.15
C ALA A 77 -5.49 -21.47 11.50
N ASP A 78 -5.57 -20.51 10.57
CA ASP A 78 -6.32 -19.27 10.73
C ASP A 78 -7.76 -19.37 10.19
N ILE A 79 -8.13 -20.45 9.50
CA ILE A 79 -9.47 -20.62 8.94
C ILE A 79 -10.34 -21.42 9.93
N PRO A 80 -11.51 -20.88 10.35
CA PRO A 80 -12.43 -21.61 11.21
C PRO A 80 -12.88 -22.94 10.59
N ALA A 81 -12.99 -23.99 11.41
CA ALA A 81 -13.28 -25.36 10.96
C ALA A 81 -14.67 -25.52 10.30
N GLU A 82 -15.56 -24.56 10.49
CA GLU A 82 -16.88 -24.50 9.86
C GLU A 82 -16.81 -24.20 8.35
N HIS A 83 -15.72 -23.56 7.90
CA HIS A 83 -15.52 -23.26 6.49
C HIS A 83 -14.99 -24.47 5.74
N THR A 84 -15.50 -24.68 4.53
CA THR A 84 -14.88 -25.66 3.66
C THR A 84 -13.74 -25.03 2.88
N THR A 85 -12.52 -25.52 3.11
CA THR A 85 -11.31 -24.97 2.47
C THR A 85 -10.84 -25.82 1.29
N VAL A 86 -10.45 -25.16 0.21
CA VAL A 86 -9.74 -25.75 -0.93
C VAL A 86 -8.41 -25.02 -1.11
N ILE A 87 -7.34 -25.79 -1.27
CA ILE A 87 -5.98 -25.26 -1.41
C ILE A 87 -5.52 -25.41 -2.85
N LEU A 88 -5.03 -24.32 -3.42
CA LEU A 88 -4.29 -24.28 -4.68
C LEU A 88 -2.85 -23.91 -4.37
N ASN A 89 -1.96 -24.90 -4.45
CA ASN A 89 -0.55 -24.71 -4.17
C ASN A 89 0.21 -24.29 -5.43
N ALA A 90 0.76 -23.09 -5.43
CA ALA A 90 1.60 -22.51 -6.47
C ALA A 90 3.11 -22.49 -6.12
N THR A 91 3.51 -23.00 -4.96
CA THR A 91 4.92 -23.09 -4.52
C THR A 91 5.78 -24.07 -5.33
N GLY A 92 5.24 -24.74 -6.35
CA GLY A 92 5.92 -25.78 -7.12
C GLY A 92 6.10 -27.12 -6.38
N LEU A 93 5.79 -27.18 -5.08
CA LEU A 93 5.82 -28.40 -4.29
C LEU A 93 4.60 -29.28 -4.61
N THR A 94 4.85 -30.50 -5.09
CA THR A 94 3.80 -31.43 -5.51
C THR A 94 3.36 -32.41 -4.42
N ASP A 95 4.21 -32.63 -3.40
CA ASP A 95 3.91 -33.58 -2.31
C ASP A 95 3.28 -32.85 -1.12
N PRO A 96 1.97 -33.04 -0.85
CA PRO A 96 1.31 -32.43 0.30
C PRO A 96 1.93 -32.87 1.64
N ARG A 97 2.55 -34.05 1.74
CA ARG A 97 3.19 -34.50 2.99
C ARG A 97 4.38 -33.64 3.39
N LEU A 98 5.05 -33.01 2.41
CA LEU A 98 6.14 -32.07 2.66
C LEU A 98 5.61 -30.69 3.11
N LEU A 99 4.35 -30.38 2.80
CA LEU A 99 3.71 -29.11 3.12
C LEU A 99 3.02 -29.10 4.49
N PHE A 100 2.54 -30.26 4.94
CA PHE A 100 1.77 -30.39 6.19
C PHE A 100 2.56 -31.10 7.31
N GLY A 101 3.70 -31.73 7.02
CA GLY A 101 4.39 -32.60 7.98
C GLY A 101 3.70 -33.96 8.10
N ALA A 102 4.40 -34.96 8.64
CA ALA A 102 3.95 -36.37 8.60
C ALA A 102 2.61 -36.65 9.31
N ASP A 103 2.20 -35.78 10.25
CA ASP A 103 1.08 -36.01 11.17
C ASP A 103 -0.18 -35.16 10.87
N GLN A 104 -0.10 -34.15 9.99
CA GLN A 104 -1.24 -33.30 9.61
C GLN A 104 -1.85 -33.86 8.32
N GLY A 105 -2.77 -34.81 8.48
CA GLY A 105 -3.42 -35.48 7.36
C GLY A 105 -4.41 -34.59 6.58
N PRO A 106 -4.87 -35.06 5.41
CA PRO A 106 -5.75 -34.35 4.47
C PRO A 106 -7.19 -34.10 4.97
N THR A 107 -7.48 -34.28 6.25
CA THR A 107 -8.84 -34.15 6.81
C THR A 107 -9.27 -32.70 7.06
N GLN A 108 -8.35 -31.74 6.99
CA GLN A 108 -8.63 -30.31 7.26
C GLN A 108 -9.12 -29.53 6.03
N TYR A 109 -9.00 -30.08 4.81
CA TYR A 109 -9.40 -29.40 3.58
C TYR A 109 -10.15 -30.34 2.64
N ARG A 110 -11.07 -29.79 1.84
CA ARG A 110 -11.90 -30.56 0.89
C ARG A 110 -11.13 -30.94 -0.37
N GLY A 111 -10.15 -30.14 -0.78
CA GLY A 111 -9.36 -30.37 -1.99
C GLY A 111 -7.98 -29.73 -1.92
N PHE A 112 -7.00 -30.39 -2.51
CA PHE A 112 -5.65 -29.87 -2.72
C PHE A 112 -5.31 -30.01 -4.20
N HIS A 113 -4.94 -28.90 -4.81
CA HIS A 113 -4.60 -28.84 -6.22
C HIS A 113 -3.25 -28.13 -6.36
N THR A 114 -2.33 -28.69 -7.12
CA THR A 114 -1.16 -27.93 -7.56
C THR A 114 -1.55 -27.02 -8.71
N LEU A 115 -1.05 -25.80 -8.75
CA LEU A 115 -1.17 -24.87 -9.86
C LEU A 115 0.23 -24.41 -10.22
N ASP A 116 0.65 -24.57 -11.47
CA ASP A 116 1.92 -24.01 -11.90
C ASP A 116 1.64 -22.62 -12.47
N PRO A 117 2.09 -21.54 -11.80
CA PRO A 117 1.81 -20.20 -12.27
C PRO A 117 2.42 -19.98 -13.66
N HIS A 118 3.55 -20.61 -14.00
CA HIS A 118 4.29 -20.40 -15.25
C HIS A 118 3.64 -21.02 -16.50
N GLN A 119 2.50 -21.69 -16.33
CA GLN A 119 1.72 -22.20 -17.46
C GLN A 119 1.08 -21.06 -18.25
N PRO A 120 0.80 -21.26 -19.55
CA PRO A 120 0.08 -20.28 -20.35
C PRO A 120 -1.23 -19.85 -19.66
N PHE A 121 -1.56 -18.56 -19.73
CA PHE A 121 -2.74 -17.96 -19.08
C PHE A 121 -4.04 -18.76 -19.30
N ALA A 122 -4.26 -19.29 -20.51
CA ALA A 122 -5.44 -20.09 -20.83
C ALA A 122 -5.51 -21.41 -20.01
N GLU A 123 -4.37 -22.04 -19.74
CA GLU A 123 -4.29 -23.26 -18.94
C GLU A 123 -4.52 -22.96 -17.45
N VAL A 124 -3.91 -21.90 -16.94
CA VAL A 124 -4.13 -21.42 -15.56
C VAL A 124 -5.61 -21.10 -15.36
N CYS A 125 -6.22 -20.31 -16.24
CA CYS A 125 -7.64 -20.00 -16.20
C CYS A 125 -8.52 -21.26 -16.27
N SER A 126 -8.28 -22.15 -17.23
CA SER A 126 -9.07 -23.38 -17.36
C SER A 126 -8.98 -24.26 -16.12
N ARG A 127 -7.82 -24.29 -15.45
CA ARG A 127 -7.62 -25.08 -14.24
C ARG A 127 -8.33 -24.45 -13.05
N VAL A 128 -8.20 -23.13 -12.87
CA VAL A 128 -8.93 -22.37 -11.85
C VAL A 128 -10.44 -22.52 -12.06
N GLU A 129 -10.95 -22.37 -13.27
CA GLU A 129 -12.36 -22.60 -13.63
C GLU A 129 -12.83 -24.00 -13.21
N SER A 130 -12.05 -25.04 -13.55
CA SER A 130 -12.40 -26.43 -13.23
C SER A 130 -12.54 -26.70 -11.73
N ILE A 131 -11.84 -25.91 -10.89
CA ILE A 131 -11.85 -26.00 -9.43
C ILE A 131 -12.98 -25.14 -8.86
N LEU A 132 -13.16 -23.90 -9.35
CA LEU A 132 -14.14 -22.96 -8.82
C LEU A 132 -15.58 -23.31 -9.24
N GLN A 133 -15.79 -23.83 -10.45
CA GLN A 133 -17.12 -24.16 -10.97
C GLN A 133 -17.94 -25.12 -10.06
N PRO A 134 -17.42 -26.26 -9.57
CA PRO A 134 -18.17 -27.13 -8.66
C PRO A 134 -18.41 -26.49 -7.28
N LEU A 135 -17.50 -25.64 -6.81
CA LEU A 135 -17.66 -24.90 -5.56
C LEU A 135 -18.75 -23.84 -5.70
N ALA A 136 -18.80 -23.16 -6.85
CA ALA A 136 -19.80 -22.13 -7.15
C ALA A 136 -21.23 -22.66 -7.12
N SER A 137 -21.44 -23.92 -7.51
CA SER A 137 -22.75 -24.58 -7.40
C SER A 137 -23.10 -25.06 -5.98
N THR A 138 -22.10 -25.16 -5.10
CA THR A 138 -22.26 -25.73 -3.75
C THR A 138 -22.43 -24.67 -2.67
N TYR A 139 -21.79 -23.50 -2.80
CA TYR A 139 -21.70 -22.49 -1.75
C TYR A 139 -22.43 -21.20 -2.14
N ALA A 140 -23.02 -20.50 -1.16
CA ALA A 140 -23.64 -19.18 -1.42
C ALA A 140 -22.61 -18.05 -1.53
N ALA A 141 -21.53 -18.15 -0.76
CA ALA A 141 -20.41 -17.22 -0.84
C ALA A 141 -19.09 -17.99 -0.90
N LEU A 142 -18.16 -17.47 -1.70
CA LEU A 142 -16.83 -18.02 -1.90
C LEU A 142 -15.79 -16.93 -1.61
N TYR A 143 -14.90 -17.19 -0.66
CA TYR A 143 -13.76 -16.34 -0.36
C TYR A 143 -12.54 -16.88 -1.08
N VAL A 144 -11.99 -16.11 -2.00
CA VAL A 144 -10.78 -16.45 -2.75
C VAL A 144 -9.65 -15.60 -2.21
N VAL A 145 -8.59 -16.24 -1.73
CA VAL A 145 -7.45 -15.58 -1.10
C VAL A 145 -6.18 -15.94 -1.85
N PHE A 146 -5.46 -14.94 -2.33
CA PHE A 146 -4.10 -15.06 -2.83
C PHE A 146 -3.14 -14.53 -1.78
N ASP A 147 -2.30 -15.40 -1.23
CA ASP A 147 -1.25 -15.02 -0.29
C ASP A 147 -0.16 -14.15 -0.94
N SER A 148 0.07 -14.33 -2.24
CA SER A 148 0.96 -13.52 -3.06
C SER A 148 0.62 -13.65 -4.54
N LEU A 149 0.51 -12.49 -5.20
CA LEU A 149 0.38 -12.35 -6.65
C LEU A 149 1.72 -12.35 -7.38
N ALA A 150 2.85 -12.37 -6.66
CA ALA A 150 4.18 -12.26 -7.24
C ALA A 150 4.41 -13.17 -8.46
N PRO A 151 4.14 -14.48 -8.41
CA PRO A 151 4.45 -15.37 -9.53
C PRO A 151 3.57 -15.13 -10.77
N TYR A 152 2.39 -14.55 -10.61
CA TYR A 152 1.48 -14.22 -11.71
C TYR A 152 1.87 -12.87 -12.34
N LEU A 153 2.12 -11.87 -11.51
CA LEU A 153 2.55 -10.53 -11.93
C LEU A 153 3.91 -10.57 -12.64
N ALA A 154 4.82 -11.45 -12.21
CA ALA A 154 6.12 -11.66 -12.85
C ALA A 154 6.03 -12.14 -14.31
N GLN A 155 4.91 -12.74 -14.70
CA GLN A 155 4.70 -13.18 -16.09
C GLN A 155 4.01 -12.12 -16.94
N SER A 156 2.88 -11.61 -16.46
CA SER A 156 2.06 -10.67 -17.20
C SER A 156 1.05 -10.02 -16.26
N VAL A 157 1.19 -8.72 -16.04
CA VAL A 157 0.24 -7.94 -15.24
C VAL A 157 -1.14 -7.97 -15.90
N GLY A 158 -1.21 -7.79 -17.22
CA GLY A 158 -2.48 -7.82 -17.94
C GLY A 158 -3.23 -9.14 -17.80
N ASP A 159 -2.52 -10.27 -17.85
CA ASP A 159 -3.14 -11.58 -17.66
C ASP A 159 -3.49 -11.85 -16.20
N THR A 160 -2.70 -11.33 -15.25
CA THR A 160 -3.06 -11.37 -13.82
C THR A 160 -4.36 -10.62 -13.55
N LEU A 161 -4.51 -9.39 -14.05
CA LEU A 161 -5.75 -8.63 -13.90
C LEU A 161 -6.93 -9.33 -14.59
N ARG A 162 -6.71 -9.93 -15.76
CA ARG A 162 -7.74 -10.74 -16.42
C ARG A 162 -8.13 -11.95 -15.59
N LEU A 163 -7.18 -12.63 -14.95
CA LEU A 163 -7.43 -13.74 -14.04
C LEU A 163 -8.29 -13.28 -12.84
N LEU A 164 -7.88 -12.21 -12.16
CA LEU A 164 -8.62 -11.67 -11.01
C LEU A 164 -10.02 -11.22 -11.42
N GLY A 165 -10.15 -10.48 -12.53
CA GLY A 165 -11.43 -10.06 -13.10
C GLY A 165 -12.30 -11.22 -13.57
N HIS A 166 -11.68 -12.34 -14.00
CA HIS A 166 -12.39 -13.56 -14.36
C HIS A 166 -12.88 -14.31 -13.12
N ILE A 167 -12.10 -14.32 -12.02
CA ILE A 167 -12.50 -14.93 -10.76
C ILE A 167 -13.66 -14.15 -10.11
N THR A 168 -13.65 -12.82 -10.18
CA THR A 168 -14.68 -11.99 -9.53
C THR A 168 -16.01 -11.99 -10.26
N LYS A 169 -16.07 -12.50 -11.50
CA LYS A 169 -17.26 -12.56 -12.35
C LYS A 169 -17.74 -14.01 -12.54
N PRO A 170 -18.40 -14.64 -11.55
CA PRO A 170 -18.76 -16.07 -11.59
C PRO A 170 -19.63 -16.49 -12.78
N GLY A 171 -20.32 -15.55 -13.43
CA GLY A 171 -21.07 -15.82 -14.67
C GLY A 171 -20.21 -16.27 -15.86
N THR A 172 -18.88 -16.09 -15.81
CA THR A 172 -17.96 -16.55 -16.87
C THR A 172 -17.56 -18.02 -16.73
N TRP A 173 -17.68 -18.61 -15.54
CA TRP A 173 -17.21 -19.98 -15.26
C TRP A 173 -18.12 -21.05 -15.88
N THR A 174 -19.39 -20.74 -16.05
CA THR A 174 -20.36 -21.69 -16.58
C THR A 174 -20.44 -21.58 -18.10
N LYS A 175 -19.77 -22.49 -18.82
CA LYS A 175 -20.03 -22.73 -20.26
C LYS A 175 -21.42 -23.32 -20.55
N ALA A 176 -22.20 -23.60 -19.50
CA ALA A 176 -23.54 -24.15 -19.61
C ALA A 176 -24.46 -23.13 -20.30
N THR A 177 -25.04 -23.57 -21.42
CA THR A 177 -26.09 -22.86 -22.15
C THR A 177 -27.15 -22.35 -21.15
N PRO A 178 -27.68 -21.11 -21.29
CA PRO A 178 -28.62 -20.49 -20.35
C PRO A 178 -30.01 -21.16 -20.38
N ALA A 179 -30.06 -22.46 -20.13
CA ALA A 179 -31.26 -23.26 -20.02
C ALA A 179 -31.63 -23.36 -18.54
N LYS A 180 -32.51 -22.46 -18.10
CA LYS A 180 -33.42 -22.62 -16.95
C LYS A 180 -32.83 -23.05 -15.59
N SER A 181 -31.55 -22.78 -15.31
CA SER A 181 -31.09 -22.82 -13.91
C SER A 181 -31.51 -21.51 -13.23
N THR A 182 -32.49 -21.60 -12.33
CA THR A 182 -32.95 -20.49 -11.48
C THR A 182 -32.00 -20.21 -10.32
N GLN A 183 -30.83 -20.85 -10.26
CA GLN A 183 -29.86 -20.64 -9.19
C GLN A 183 -29.08 -19.34 -9.43
N ARG A 184 -29.14 -18.45 -8.44
CA ARG A 184 -28.33 -17.23 -8.37
C ARG A 184 -26.84 -17.62 -8.30
N PRO A 185 -25.95 -16.96 -9.05
CA PRO A 185 -24.51 -17.21 -8.92
C PRO A 185 -24.03 -16.88 -7.49
N PRO A 186 -22.99 -17.56 -7.00
CA PRO A 186 -22.45 -17.30 -5.67
C PRO A 186 -21.87 -15.89 -5.58
N LEU A 187 -21.85 -15.32 -4.38
CA LEU A 187 -21.10 -14.11 -4.09
C LEU A 187 -19.62 -14.46 -3.97
N VAL A 188 -18.77 -13.88 -4.80
CA VAL A 188 -17.31 -14.12 -4.75
C VAL A 188 -16.64 -12.92 -4.12
N HIS A 189 -15.91 -13.15 -3.04
CA HIS A 189 -15.06 -12.17 -2.37
C HIS A 189 -13.60 -12.51 -2.67
N LEU A 190 -12.82 -11.52 -3.12
CA LEU A 190 -11.42 -11.70 -3.48
C LEU A 190 -10.55 -10.89 -2.51
N LEU A 191 -9.57 -11.55 -1.91
CA LEU A 191 -8.44 -10.95 -1.21
C LEU A 191 -7.17 -11.36 -1.93
N ALA A 192 -6.29 -10.42 -2.24
CA ALA A 192 -5.00 -10.74 -2.83
C ALA A 192 -3.90 -9.84 -2.27
N VAL A 193 -2.68 -10.37 -2.14
CA VAL A 193 -1.51 -9.62 -1.69
C VAL A 193 -0.57 -9.37 -2.86
N ALA A 194 -0.03 -8.16 -2.96
CA ALA A 194 1.03 -7.83 -3.91
C ALA A 194 2.15 -7.05 -3.22
N HIS A 195 3.37 -7.56 -3.36
CA HIS A 195 4.58 -6.95 -2.78
C HIS A 195 5.10 -5.84 -3.68
N GLN A 196 5.14 -4.61 -3.17
CA GLN A 196 5.51 -3.39 -3.90
C GLN A 196 6.99 -3.37 -4.29
N ASP A 197 7.83 -4.01 -3.50
CA ASP A 197 9.29 -4.07 -3.66
C ASP A 197 9.76 -5.13 -4.67
N LEU A 198 8.91 -6.11 -5.02
CA LEU A 198 9.23 -7.10 -6.05
C LEU A 198 9.01 -6.59 -7.48
N PHE A 199 8.37 -5.44 -7.64
CA PHE A 199 8.10 -4.82 -8.94
C PHE A 199 8.76 -3.44 -8.98
N PRO A 200 10.07 -3.36 -9.26
CA PRO A 200 10.76 -2.08 -9.31
C PRO A 200 10.14 -1.19 -10.38
N GLU A 201 10.07 0.10 -10.06
CA GLU A 201 9.59 1.22 -10.90
C GLU A 201 10.25 1.29 -12.29
N SER A 202 11.34 0.54 -12.48
CA SER A 202 12.19 0.51 -13.67
C SER A 202 11.95 -0.68 -14.60
N LEU A 203 10.82 -1.39 -14.48
CA LEU A 203 10.32 -2.21 -15.58
C LEU A 203 9.90 -1.27 -16.72
N GLU A 204 10.91 -0.77 -17.44
CA GLU A 204 10.81 -0.29 -18.81
C GLU A 204 10.21 -1.45 -19.62
N CYS A 205 8.88 -1.52 -19.63
CA CYS A 205 8.16 -2.23 -20.67
C CYS A 205 8.71 -1.66 -21.98
N ALA A 206 9.44 -2.50 -22.71
CA ALA A 206 10.11 -2.11 -23.94
C ALA A 206 9.17 -1.29 -24.84
N GLY A 207 9.37 0.03 -24.88
CA GLY A 207 8.70 0.92 -25.83
C GLY A 207 8.07 2.20 -25.30
N THR A 208 7.87 2.41 -23.99
CA THR A 208 7.30 3.68 -23.49
C THR A 208 8.07 4.19 -22.28
N ALA A 209 9.06 5.05 -22.52
CA ALA A 209 9.70 5.85 -21.49
C ALA A 209 8.64 6.77 -20.85
N ASN A 210 8.48 6.67 -19.52
CA ASN A 210 7.66 7.50 -18.60
C ASN A 210 6.56 6.79 -17.78
N ALA A 211 6.52 5.45 -17.70
CA ALA A 211 5.60 4.77 -16.78
C ALA A 211 6.27 4.54 -15.41
N THR A 212 5.97 5.42 -14.47
CA THR A 212 6.34 5.46 -13.03
C THR A 212 5.64 4.35 -12.20
N PRO A 213 5.91 4.21 -10.88
CA PRO A 213 5.30 3.26 -9.89
C PRO A 213 3.77 3.09 -9.87
N TYR A 214 3.05 3.86 -10.69
CA TYR A 214 1.61 3.90 -10.76
C TYR A 214 1.01 2.71 -11.53
N PHE A 215 1.82 1.88 -12.20
CA PHE A 215 1.27 0.82 -13.05
C PHE A 215 0.40 -0.19 -12.31
N LEU A 216 0.77 -0.60 -11.09
CA LEU A 216 -0.05 -1.53 -10.32
C LEU A 216 -1.28 -0.82 -9.75
N THR A 217 -1.15 0.39 -9.22
CA THR A 217 -2.29 1.17 -8.68
C THR A 217 -3.31 1.54 -9.77
N ASP A 218 -2.85 1.96 -10.94
CA ASP A 218 -3.70 2.31 -12.09
C ASP A 218 -4.34 1.06 -12.69
N ALA A 219 -3.59 -0.06 -12.73
CA ALA A 219 -4.14 -1.36 -13.09
C ALA A 219 -5.26 -1.80 -12.13
N LEU A 220 -5.19 -1.43 -10.86
CA LEU A 220 -6.20 -1.79 -9.85
C LEU A 220 -7.47 -0.97 -9.95
N GLU A 221 -7.40 0.25 -10.49
CA GLU A 221 -8.59 1.02 -10.84
C GLU A 221 -9.46 0.24 -11.84
N THR A 222 -8.84 -0.53 -12.75
CA THR A 222 -9.58 -1.36 -13.72
C THR A 222 -10.37 -2.50 -13.08
N LEU A 223 -9.98 -2.92 -11.87
CA LEU A 223 -10.65 -3.97 -11.10
C LEU A 223 -11.73 -3.42 -10.15
N ASP A 224 -11.88 -2.09 -10.04
CA ASP A 224 -12.77 -1.45 -9.04
C ASP A 224 -12.50 -2.01 -7.63
N ALA A 225 -11.21 -2.23 -7.34
CA ALA A 225 -10.72 -2.85 -6.11
C ALA A 225 -10.49 -1.81 -5.01
N VAL A 226 -10.69 -2.23 -3.76
CA VAL A 226 -10.24 -1.48 -2.59
C VAL A 226 -8.80 -1.88 -2.31
N SER A 227 -7.87 -0.93 -2.33
CA SER A 227 -6.47 -1.21 -2.01
C SER A 227 -6.15 -0.80 -0.57
N VAL A 228 -5.37 -1.62 0.13
CA VAL A 228 -4.91 -1.39 1.49
C VAL A 228 -3.40 -1.52 1.49
N ARG A 229 -2.69 -0.39 1.52
CA ARG A 229 -1.23 -0.35 1.58
C ARG A 229 -0.77 -0.43 3.02
N VAL A 230 0.10 -1.37 3.31
CA VAL A 230 0.69 -1.62 4.62
C VAL A 230 2.09 -1.04 4.63
N VAL A 231 2.38 -0.19 5.62
CA VAL A 231 3.66 0.53 5.73
C VAL A 231 4.18 0.40 7.16
N ASN A 232 5.50 0.29 7.31
CA ASN A 232 6.15 0.33 8.61
C ASN A 232 5.82 1.65 9.32
N HIS A 233 5.38 1.58 10.58
CA HIS A 233 4.96 2.77 11.31
C HIS A 233 6.10 3.77 11.56
N ALA A 234 7.30 3.28 11.87
CA ALA A 234 8.46 4.15 12.13
C ALA A 234 8.90 4.86 10.85
N ASP A 235 8.95 4.14 9.74
CA ASP A 235 9.37 4.70 8.45
C ASP A 235 8.31 5.66 7.88
N PHE A 236 7.03 5.33 8.01
CA PHE A 236 5.95 6.25 7.66
C PHE A 236 6.01 7.54 8.48
N THR A 237 6.23 7.43 9.80
CA THR A 237 6.35 8.61 10.67
C THR A 237 7.56 9.48 10.30
N ARG A 238 8.71 8.86 9.96
CA ARG A 238 9.90 9.57 9.48
C ARG A 238 9.64 10.34 8.18
N GLN A 239 8.98 9.71 7.21
CA GLN A 239 8.69 10.35 5.93
C GLN A 239 7.75 11.56 6.09
N GLN A 240 6.81 11.49 7.03
CA GLN A 240 5.87 12.58 7.30
C GLN A 240 6.46 13.72 8.14
N ASP A 241 7.48 13.46 8.97
CA ASP A 241 8.18 14.49 9.75
C ASP A 241 9.71 14.30 9.74
N PRO A 242 10.39 14.68 8.63
CA PRO A 242 11.83 14.50 8.47
C PRO A 242 12.67 15.27 9.50
N LEU A 243 12.11 16.36 10.06
CA LEU A 243 12.80 17.24 11.00
C LEU A 243 12.95 16.66 12.40
N GLN A 244 12.19 15.60 12.74
CA GLN A 244 12.29 14.94 14.04
C GLN A 244 13.41 13.89 14.12
N TRP A 245 14.07 13.55 13.01
CA TRP A 245 15.04 12.45 12.97
C TRP A 245 16.44 12.94 12.58
N ASN A 246 17.40 12.65 13.47
CA ASN A 246 18.81 12.91 13.19
C ASN A 246 19.32 11.87 12.17
N GLU A 247 19.88 12.36 11.06
CA GLU A 247 20.41 11.59 9.92
C GLU A 247 21.50 10.56 10.28
N GLU A 248 22.04 10.57 11.51
CA GLU A 248 23.17 9.72 11.92
C GLU A 248 22.84 8.22 12.09
N SER A 249 21.58 7.78 11.90
CA SER A 249 21.15 6.44 12.36
C SER A 249 20.83 5.38 11.31
N LEU A 250 20.98 5.59 9.99
CA LEU A 250 20.74 4.49 9.04
C LEU A 250 21.66 4.48 7.80
N ASP A 251 22.38 3.36 7.67
CA ASP A 251 22.96 2.87 6.43
C ASP A 251 21.88 2.78 5.36
N SER A 252 22.02 3.60 4.32
CA SER A 252 21.13 3.70 3.16
C SER A 252 21.28 2.50 2.20
N ASN A 253 21.38 1.29 2.74
CA ASN A 253 21.55 0.09 1.93
C ASN A 253 20.23 -0.68 1.85
N PRO A 254 19.47 -0.60 0.74
CA PRO A 254 18.16 -1.25 0.59
C PRO A 254 18.22 -2.79 0.65
N LEU A 255 19.43 -3.37 0.67
CA LEU A 255 19.65 -4.81 0.81
C LEU A 255 19.87 -5.27 2.25
N LEU A 256 19.96 -4.36 3.21
CA LEU A 256 20.11 -4.67 4.63
C LEU A 256 18.78 -4.42 5.35
N LEU A 257 18.03 -5.49 5.61
CA LEU A 257 16.83 -5.42 6.44
C LEU A 257 17.20 -4.91 7.83
N HIS A 258 16.60 -3.79 8.24
CA HIS A 258 16.78 -3.26 9.57
C HIS A 258 16.10 -4.21 10.60
N PRO A 259 16.67 -4.43 11.80
CA PRO A 259 16.05 -5.30 12.82
C PRO A 259 14.65 -4.86 13.27
N ALA A 260 14.26 -3.62 12.96
CA ALA A 260 12.94 -3.07 13.23
C ALA A 260 11.94 -3.22 12.06
N CYS A 261 12.31 -3.90 10.98
CA CYS A 261 11.37 -4.30 9.92
C CYS A 261 10.40 -5.35 10.46
N ASN A 262 9.15 -5.34 9.96
CA ASN A 262 8.04 -6.18 10.41
C ASN A 262 7.79 -6.15 11.93
N PRO A 263 7.63 -4.96 12.55
CA PRO A 263 7.19 -4.90 13.93
C PRO A 263 5.86 -5.65 14.07
N SER A 264 5.70 -6.41 15.15
CA SER A 264 4.45 -7.12 15.43
C SER A 264 3.26 -6.17 15.61
N SER A 265 3.54 -4.93 16.02
CA SER A 265 2.61 -3.79 16.13
C SER A 265 3.37 -2.58 16.71
N PRO A 266 3.01 -1.32 16.39
CA PRO A 266 1.99 -0.89 15.44
C PRO A 266 2.50 -0.80 14.00
N ALA A 267 1.59 -0.88 13.03
CA ALA A 267 1.84 -0.65 11.61
C ALA A 267 0.85 0.39 11.05
N VAL A 268 1.16 0.98 9.90
CA VAL A 268 0.28 1.95 9.24
C VAL A 268 -0.40 1.27 8.06
N CYS A 269 -1.70 1.52 7.90
CA CYS A 269 -2.42 1.16 6.69
C CYS A 269 -3.03 2.39 6.02
N ILE A 270 -2.92 2.45 4.69
CA ILE A 270 -3.49 3.48 3.85
C ILE A 270 -4.54 2.79 2.97
N ILE A 271 -5.80 3.23 3.05
CA ILE A 271 -6.92 2.62 2.34
C ILE A 271 -7.33 3.54 1.19
N ASP A 272 -7.21 3.01 -0.03
CA ASP A 272 -7.67 3.66 -1.26
C ASP A 272 -8.95 2.97 -1.75
N TYR A 273 -10.00 3.78 -1.93
CA TYR A 273 -11.28 3.32 -2.45
C TYR A 273 -11.38 3.62 -3.95
N PRO A 274 -12.07 2.77 -4.73
CA PRO A 274 -12.15 2.95 -6.18
C PRO A 274 -13.11 4.10 -6.60
N SER A 275 -14.06 4.46 -5.75
CA SER A 275 -14.81 5.72 -5.88
C SER A 275 -13.97 6.87 -5.36
N SER A 276 -14.10 8.08 -5.91
CA SER A 276 -13.46 9.37 -5.54
C SER A 276 -13.71 9.87 -4.10
N LYS A 277 -13.95 8.94 -3.17
CA LYS A 277 -13.80 9.13 -1.73
C LYS A 277 -12.32 9.38 -1.41
N PRO A 278 -12.05 10.19 -0.39
CA PRO A 278 -10.68 10.45 0.04
C PRO A 278 -10.02 9.15 0.52
N CYS A 279 -8.73 9.03 0.21
CA CYS A 279 -7.81 8.09 0.83
C CYS A 279 -7.84 8.27 2.35
N GLU A 280 -7.78 7.16 3.11
CA GLU A 280 -7.78 7.17 4.57
C GLU A 280 -6.50 6.55 5.11
N THR A 281 -5.81 7.24 6.01
CA THR A 281 -4.61 6.73 6.70
C THR A 281 -4.93 6.39 8.14
N LEU A 282 -4.70 5.14 8.52
CA LEU A 282 -4.95 4.62 9.85
C LEU A 282 -3.68 3.95 10.39
N VAL A 283 -3.44 4.08 11.68
CA VAL A 283 -2.53 3.20 12.42
C VAL A 283 -3.34 2.01 12.87
N TYR A 284 -2.81 0.80 12.69
CA TYR A 284 -3.42 -0.41 13.20
C TYR A 284 -2.46 -1.22 14.06
N SER A 285 -3.04 -1.91 15.03
CA SER A 285 -2.37 -2.86 15.92
C SER A 285 -3.20 -4.13 15.94
N ILE A 286 -2.56 -5.29 15.86
CA ILE A 286 -3.22 -6.57 16.09
C ILE A 286 -2.76 -7.09 17.45
N GLU A 287 -3.67 -7.09 18.42
CA GLU A 287 -3.44 -7.60 19.77
C GLU A 287 -4.22 -8.90 19.95
N GLY A 288 -3.53 -10.03 19.82
CA GLY A 288 -4.18 -11.34 19.82
C GLY A 288 -5.09 -11.49 18.60
N THR A 289 -6.40 -11.54 18.82
CA THR A 289 -7.43 -11.64 17.75
C THR A 289 -8.09 -10.30 17.44
N GLU A 290 -7.80 -9.25 18.21
CA GLU A 290 -8.46 -7.96 18.06
C GLU A 290 -7.62 -7.04 17.17
N LEU A 291 -8.26 -6.49 16.14
CA LEU A 291 -7.70 -5.45 15.30
C LEU A 291 -8.09 -4.11 15.91
N GLN A 292 -7.12 -3.35 16.40
CA GLN A 292 -7.31 -1.99 16.86
C GLN A 292 -6.90 -1.04 15.76
N CYS A 293 -7.69 0.01 15.54
CA CYS A 293 -7.41 1.02 14.52
C CYS A 293 -7.60 2.40 15.11
N GLU A 294 -6.69 3.31 14.79
CA GLU A 294 -6.80 4.73 15.12
C GLU A 294 -6.40 5.59 13.92
N PRO A 295 -7.00 6.77 13.74
CA PRO A 295 -6.53 7.70 12.72
C PRO A 295 -5.08 8.08 12.99
N TRP A 296 -4.23 8.05 11.97
CA TRP A 296 -2.87 8.58 12.13
C TRP A 296 -2.94 10.09 12.39
N THR A 297 -2.24 10.53 13.43
CA THR A 297 -2.10 11.96 13.74
C THR A 297 -0.63 12.31 13.84
N SER A 298 -0.22 13.36 13.12
CA SER A 298 1.14 13.89 13.25
C SER A 298 1.32 14.38 14.69
N GLN A 299 2.26 13.77 15.42
CA GLN A 299 2.67 14.23 16.74
C GLN A 299 3.58 15.45 16.60
N ARG A 300 3.08 16.54 15.99
CA ARG A 300 3.75 17.83 16.13
C ARG A 300 3.46 18.31 17.55
N PRO A 301 4.48 18.58 18.39
CA PRO A 301 4.24 19.25 19.66
C PRO A 301 3.53 20.57 19.35
N GLN A 302 2.25 20.69 19.70
CA GLN A 302 1.60 21.98 19.62
C GLN A 302 2.31 22.89 20.61
N GLY A 303 3.04 23.89 20.10
CA GLY A 303 3.47 25.00 20.92
C GLY A 303 2.26 25.59 21.65
N PRO A 304 2.43 26.17 22.85
CA PRO A 304 1.32 26.63 23.67
C PRO A 304 0.44 27.62 22.90
N SER A 305 -0.72 27.12 22.47
CA SER A 305 -1.72 27.90 21.74
C SER A 305 -2.56 28.67 22.75
N ASN A 306 -2.18 29.92 23.03
CA ASN A 306 -3.04 30.97 23.57
C ASN A 306 -2.29 32.30 23.64
N VAL A 307 -2.37 33.15 22.61
CA VAL A 307 -2.52 34.60 22.80
C VAL A 307 -3.32 35.14 21.61
N ALA A 308 -4.47 35.75 21.91
CA ALA A 308 -5.33 36.43 20.96
C ALA A 308 -4.65 37.69 20.40
N SER A 309 -4.88 37.96 19.11
CA SER A 309 -4.41 39.13 18.40
C SER A 309 -5.16 40.40 18.84
N GLU A 310 -4.43 41.45 19.22
CA GLU A 310 -4.88 42.85 19.16
C GLU A 310 -3.82 43.68 18.41
N PRO A 311 -4.22 44.79 17.75
CA PRO A 311 -3.47 45.40 16.65
C PRO A 311 -2.28 46.25 17.12
N VAL A 312 -1.26 46.27 16.27
CA VAL A 312 0.04 46.94 16.42
C VAL A 312 -0.12 48.45 16.52
N ALA A 313 0.54 49.04 17.53
CA ALA A 313 0.95 50.44 17.52
C ALA A 313 2.49 50.47 17.45
N GLU A 314 2.98 51.10 16.41
CA GLU A 314 4.38 51.32 16.10
C GLU A 314 5.03 52.27 17.13
N ASN A 315 6.06 51.80 17.86
CA ASN A 315 7.02 52.72 18.46
C ASN A 315 8.38 52.06 18.68
N THR A 316 9.39 52.68 18.06
CA THR A 316 10.82 52.39 18.21
C THR A 316 11.26 52.31 19.68
N GLY A 317 11.85 51.19 20.08
CA GLY A 317 12.63 51.09 21.33
C GLY A 317 12.47 49.76 22.05
N SER A 318 13.47 48.88 21.88
CA SER A 318 13.71 47.65 22.67
C SER A 318 12.50 46.72 22.84
N ASN A 319 12.33 45.77 21.91
CA ASN A 319 11.34 44.70 22.04
C ASN A 319 11.68 43.75 23.21
N PRO A 320 10.85 43.66 24.27
CA PRO A 320 11.08 42.73 25.37
C PRO A 320 10.70 41.25 25.13
N PRO A 321 9.89 40.81 24.14
CA PRO A 321 9.56 39.37 24.02
C PRO A 321 10.63 38.54 23.27
N LEU A 322 11.67 39.18 22.72
CA LEU A 322 12.77 38.47 22.03
C LEU A 322 13.90 38.01 22.98
N ASN A 323 13.91 38.49 24.24
CA ASN A 323 14.96 38.15 25.20
C ASN A 323 14.70 36.84 25.96
N ASP A 324 13.49 36.27 25.88
CA ASP A 324 13.11 35.00 26.55
C ASP A 324 13.20 33.77 25.62
N LEU A 325 13.89 33.90 24.49
CA LEU A 325 14.13 32.77 23.60
C LEU A 325 15.36 31.98 24.08
N SER A 326 15.21 30.66 24.18
CA SER A 326 16.31 29.74 24.55
C SER A 326 17.41 29.66 23.49
N PHE A 327 17.24 30.34 22.35
CA PHE A 327 18.18 30.42 21.24
C PHE A 327 18.26 31.86 20.73
N ASN A 328 19.45 32.23 20.25
CA ASN A 328 19.74 33.59 19.84
C ASN A 328 19.29 33.81 18.39
N LEU A 329 18.33 34.69 18.16
CA LEU A 329 17.85 35.06 16.82
C LEU A 329 18.82 36.01 16.08
N GLY A 330 19.74 36.63 16.81
CA GLY A 330 20.79 37.48 16.23
C GLY A 330 22.10 36.72 16.06
N LEU A 331 22.80 36.97 14.95
CA LEU A 331 24.20 36.56 14.82
C LEU A 331 25.08 37.43 15.72
N THR A 332 25.90 36.79 16.54
CA THR A 332 27.01 37.49 17.21
C THR A 332 28.02 37.98 16.17
N ASP A 333 28.81 39.00 16.50
CA ASP A 333 29.79 39.55 15.55
C ASP A 333 30.77 38.50 15.03
N LYS A 334 31.15 37.53 15.88
CA LYS A 334 31.98 36.39 15.48
C LYS A 334 31.26 35.44 14.52
N GLN A 335 29.97 35.19 14.70
CA GLN A 335 29.18 34.36 13.79
C GLN A 335 28.91 35.06 12.47
N ARG A 336 28.73 36.39 12.48
CA ARG A 336 28.61 37.20 11.27
C ARG A 336 29.90 37.18 10.47
N GLU A 337 31.05 37.34 11.14
CA GLU A 337 32.36 37.23 10.53
C GLU A 337 32.62 35.81 9.98
N ALA A 338 32.27 34.76 10.74
CA ALA A 338 32.35 33.38 10.25
C ALA A 338 31.48 33.15 9.02
N LYS A 339 30.20 33.58 9.04
CA LYS A 339 29.28 33.47 7.89
C LYS A 339 29.83 34.17 6.65
N ASN A 340 30.40 35.36 6.80
CA ASN A 340 30.97 36.11 5.68
C ASN A 340 32.25 35.48 5.11
N ASN A 341 32.94 34.66 5.90
CA ASN A 341 34.17 33.97 5.50
C ASN A 341 33.92 32.53 5.02
N VAL A 342 32.69 32.04 5.10
CA VAL A 342 32.32 30.73 4.54
C VAL A 342 32.23 30.87 3.02
N VAL A 343 33.20 30.30 2.33
CA VAL A 343 33.18 30.13 0.87
C VAL A 343 32.17 29.04 0.53
N LEU A 344 31.25 29.36 -0.37
CA LEU A 344 30.22 28.41 -0.76
C LEU A 344 30.80 27.42 -1.79
N PRO A 345 30.48 26.11 -1.71
CA PRO A 345 31.09 25.09 -2.58
C PRO A 345 30.98 25.37 -4.09
N TYR A 346 29.94 26.08 -4.52
CA TYR A 346 29.73 26.43 -5.93
C TYR A 346 30.58 27.63 -6.40
N GLU A 347 31.07 28.47 -5.48
CA GLU A 347 31.97 29.59 -5.81
C GLU A 347 33.35 29.07 -6.24
N GLU A 348 33.82 27.96 -5.66
CA GLU A 348 35.04 27.27 -6.09
C GLU A 348 34.89 26.71 -7.51
N ALA A 349 33.71 26.18 -7.85
CA ALA A 349 33.41 25.67 -9.19
C ALA A 349 33.40 26.78 -10.26
N GLN A 350 32.97 28.00 -9.90
CA GLN A 350 33.05 29.18 -10.79
C GLN A 350 34.48 29.74 -10.94
N GLN A 351 35.33 29.61 -9.92
CA GLN A 351 36.72 30.06 -10.00
C GLN A 351 37.61 29.12 -10.84
N LEU A 352 37.35 27.80 -10.80
CA LEU A 352 38.07 26.80 -11.61
C LEU A 352 37.86 26.99 -13.14
N THR A 353 36.68 27.48 -13.52
CA THR A 353 36.34 27.77 -14.93
C THR A 353 36.95 29.09 -15.43
N SER A 354 37.32 29.99 -14.53
CA SER A 354 37.87 31.32 -14.88
C SER A 354 39.39 31.32 -15.11
N THR A 355 40.14 30.38 -14.52
CA THR A 355 41.61 30.30 -14.61
C THR A 355 42.14 29.35 -15.69
N SER A 356 41.25 28.62 -16.38
CA SER A 356 41.62 27.59 -17.37
C SER A 356 41.39 28.03 -18.83
N SER A 357 41.54 29.32 -19.13
CA SER A 357 41.36 29.89 -20.48
C SER A 357 42.67 29.97 -21.28
N THR A 358 43.47 28.90 -21.31
CA THR A 358 44.57 28.77 -22.28
C THR A 358 44.87 27.32 -22.67
N SER A 359 43.84 26.56 -23.04
CA SER A 359 44.03 25.41 -23.95
C SER A 359 42.69 24.99 -24.53
N SER A 360 42.65 24.90 -25.85
CA SER A 360 41.54 24.46 -26.67
C SER A 360 40.95 23.14 -26.19
N HIS A 361 39.86 23.18 -25.43
CA HIS A 361 38.71 22.26 -25.51
C HIS A 361 37.55 22.89 -24.70
N THR A 362 36.35 22.73 -25.24
CA THR A 362 35.04 23.27 -24.78
C THR A 362 34.87 23.41 -23.26
N PRO A 363 34.41 24.57 -22.76
CA PRO A 363 34.18 24.76 -21.33
C PRO A 363 32.93 23.97 -20.88
N ALA A 364 33.11 23.01 -19.99
CA ALA A 364 32.03 22.34 -19.28
C ALA A 364 31.54 23.23 -18.12
N GLY A 365 30.87 24.33 -18.45
CA GLY A 365 30.07 25.13 -17.52
C GLY A 365 28.61 25.01 -17.94
N GLY A 366 27.77 24.42 -17.09
CA GLY A 366 26.34 24.29 -17.35
C GLY A 366 25.66 25.65 -17.30
N ALA A 367 25.60 26.35 -18.44
CA ALA A 367 24.80 27.55 -18.58
C ALA A 367 23.33 27.14 -18.64
N ILE A 368 22.57 27.48 -17.59
CA ILE A 368 21.12 27.28 -17.56
C ILE A 368 20.52 28.41 -18.39
N TYR A 369 20.03 28.08 -19.58
CA TYR A 369 19.28 28.99 -20.42
C TYR A 369 17.79 28.78 -20.15
N TYR A 370 17.18 29.70 -19.41
CA TYR A 370 15.74 29.74 -19.26
C TYR A 370 15.11 30.27 -20.55
N GLN A 371 14.14 29.54 -21.10
CA GLN A 371 13.27 30.01 -22.18
C GLN A 371 11.87 30.19 -21.57
N PRO A 372 11.37 31.44 -21.50
CA PRO A 372 9.99 31.71 -21.10
C PRO A 372 9.03 30.97 -22.04
N ASP A 373 8.01 30.32 -21.47
CA ASP A 373 6.94 29.72 -22.26
C ASP A 373 5.75 30.70 -22.40
N GLU A 374 4.77 30.34 -23.23
CA GLU A 374 3.62 31.22 -23.53
C GLU A 374 2.69 31.42 -22.32
N GLY A 375 2.91 30.71 -21.21
CA GLY A 375 2.19 30.85 -19.95
C GLY A 375 2.94 31.66 -18.89
N ASP A 376 4.16 32.12 -19.19
CA ASP A 376 4.96 32.96 -18.31
C ASP A 376 4.40 34.39 -18.38
N ASP A 377 3.50 34.70 -17.44
CA ASP A 377 2.87 35.99 -17.25
C ASP A 377 3.91 36.99 -16.72
N PHE A 378 4.63 37.63 -17.64
CA PHE A 378 5.23 38.94 -17.38
C PHE A 378 4.09 39.98 -17.24
N ASP A 379 3.27 39.87 -16.20
CA ASP A 379 2.56 41.04 -15.69
C ASP A 379 3.46 41.80 -14.71
N ASP A 380 3.29 43.12 -14.68
CA ASP A 380 4.05 44.02 -13.80
C ASP A 380 3.42 44.07 -12.39
N GLU A 381 2.53 43.14 -12.03
CA GLU A 381 1.94 43.07 -10.69
C GLU A 381 2.95 42.40 -9.75
N ASP A 382 3.80 43.23 -9.13
CA ASP A 382 4.69 42.80 -8.06
C ASP A 382 3.84 42.16 -6.94
N PRO A 383 3.97 40.85 -6.67
CA PRO A 383 3.18 40.17 -5.64
C PRO A 383 3.51 40.68 -4.23
N ASP A 384 4.55 41.52 -4.09
CA ASP A 384 4.94 42.16 -2.84
C ASP A 384 4.29 43.55 -2.63
N ASP A 385 3.60 44.13 -3.63
CA ASP A 385 2.97 45.47 -3.53
C ASP A 385 1.75 45.52 -2.57
N ASP A 386 1.21 44.35 -2.20
CA ASP A 386 0.14 44.20 -1.21
C ASP A 386 0.66 43.94 0.22
N LEU A 387 1.98 43.81 0.41
CA LEU A 387 2.61 43.40 1.67
C LEU A 387 3.08 44.58 2.53
N ASP A 388 2.18 45.52 2.82
CA ASP A 388 2.37 46.46 3.93
C ASP A 388 1.88 45.82 5.24
N ILE A 389 2.79 45.14 5.97
CA ILE A 389 2.58 44.62 7.34
C ILE A 389 3.55 45.20 8.37
#